data_AF-A0A2A4VWA4-F1
#
_entry.id   AF-A0A2A4VWA4-F1
#
_cell.length_a   1.000
_cell.length_b   1.000
_cell.length_c   1.000
_cell.angle_alpha   90.00
_cell.angle_beta   90.00
_cell.angle_gamma   90.00
#
_symmetry.space_group_name_H-M   'P 1'
#
loop_
_entity.id
_entity.type
_entity.pdbx_description
1 polymer ?
#
loop_
_entity_poly.entity_id
_entity_poly.type
_entity_poly.pdbx_seq_one_letter_code
_entity_poly.pdbx_strand_id
1 'polypeptide(L)'
;MLVTDKFTLIHMHKTGGQTLNSIIANTINNAAMVGYHYPISHLPKSCEQLPIVGFVRNPWDWYVSWYCFNRYSNIKNSLYTVVSDGEQADFKTTITNLINLGSDAKSSQLYRKTLISILPESLEGNQGVGLTQQCIIDFSTNNQGYYSWLFNRMHGDLDNTNLHIGQFENLQQNFIAIMSNLAVNETEQLNAAFTSTGKLNTSKREHYSHYYDNELIQLIAEKEAELITRYHYHFQADNQSTAIVKTDHSFKKLLNKQKNFLLMKNDINVTQLTHEAKQIATEIWAASNRNKRFEVHSDTQSVHFIFDHNFAHFNPTYLSSYYHFIHLLQPIENIISEYFKSDGFIGRLIMAKLSANGEIPPHIDTGYSLLHCHRIHVPLVTNENVIFTIGGEGRNLKVGEMWEINNATVHGVENNSNEDRIHMIIDWIPNSTVRAEDRAEGGQFQSAVEAMQQQKIGDLQPCPCGSRKRYNECHGRAQLR
;
A
#
# COMPACT_ATOMS: atom_id res chain seq x y z
N MET A 1 22.34 -12.77 0.07
CA MET A 1 23.74 -13.13 -0.18
C MET A 1 24.26 -13.95 0.98
N LEU A 2 24.59 -15.20 0.70
CA LEU A 2 25.30 -16.09 1.61
C LEU A 2 26.68 -16.35 1.00
N VAL A 3 27.74 -16.25 1.80
CA VAL A 3 29.11 -16.53 1.37
C VAL A 3 29.64 -17.79 2.06
N THR A 4 30.45 -18.57 1.36
CA THR A 4 31.25 -19.69 1.90
C THR A 4 32.71 -19.48 1.48
N ASP A 5 33.61 -20.42 1.82
CA ASP A 5 34.98 -20.43 1.26
C ASP A 5 35.05 -20.90 -0.20
N LYS A 6 33.97 -21.48 -0.73
CA LYS A 6 33.93 -22.08 -2.08
C LYS A 6 33.11 -21.30 -3.08
N PHE A 7 32.05 -20.62 -2.64
CA PHE A 7 31.15 -19.89 -3.53
C PHE A 7 30.37 -18.81 -2.79
N THR A 8 29.77 -17.90 -3.54
CA THR A 8 28.77 -16.96 -3.03
C THR A 8 27.41 -17.27 -3.63
N LEU A 9 26.40 -17.52 -2.79
CA LEU A 9 25.01 -17.61 -3.21
C LEU A 9 24.38 -16.21 -3.22
N ILE A 10 24.05 -15.73 -4.42
CA ILE A 10 23.19 -14.57 -4.61
C ILE A 10 21.75 -15.07 -4.74
N HIS A 11 20.93 -14.75 -3.73
CA HIS A 11 19.53 -15.16 -3.72
C HIS A 11 18.60 -14.00 -4.10
N MET A 12 17.89 -14.16 -5.21
CA MET A 12 16.81 -13.25 -5.62
C MET A 12 15.49 -13.62 -4.92
N HIS A 13 14.58 -12.65 -4.79
CA HIS A 13 13.26 -12.90 -4.23
C HIS A 13 12.46 -13.90 -5.09
N LYS A 14 11.77 -14.83 -4.43
CA LYS A 14 10.95 -15.91 -5.04
C LYS A 14 11.70 -16.91 -5.95
N THR A 15 12.98 -17.18 -5.70
CA THR A 15 13.77 -18.22 -6.40
C THR A 15 14.33 -19.31 -5.49
N GLY A 16 13.65 -19.63 -4.38
CA GLY A 16 14.06 -20.71 -3.46
C GLY A 16 15.16 -20.33 -2.47
N GLY A 17 15.53 -19.05 -2.41
CA GLY A 17 16.62 -18.54 -1.57
C GLY A 17 16.55 -18.92 -0.09
N GLN A 18 15.37 -18.91 0.53
CA GLN A 18 15.25 -19.27 1.96
C GLN A 18 15.53 -20.75 2.22
N THR A 19 15.05 -21.64 1.36
CA THR A 19 15.37 -23.07 1.43
C THR A 19 16.87 -23.28 1.27
N LEU A 20 17.49 -22.68 0.26
CA LEU A 20 18.93 -22.80 0.02
C LEU A 20 19.77 -22.20 1.15
N ASN A 21 19.44 -21.00 1.62
CA ASN A 21 20.14 -20.37 2.74
C ASN A 21 20.07 -21.25 3.99
N SER A 22 18.91 -21.82 4.31
CA SER A 22 18.72 -22.73 5.45
C SER A 22 19.58 -23.99 5.31
N ILE A 23 19.51 -24.65 4.14
CA ILE A 23 20.28 -25.87 3.88
C ILE A 23 21.79 -25.60 3.99
N ILE A 24 22.27 -24.54 3.32
CA ILE A 24 23.70 -24.21 3.31
C ILE A 24 24.17 -23.82 4.71
N ALA A 25 23.46 -22.94 5.42
CA ALA A 25 23.85 -22.50 6.75
C ALA A 25 23.91 -23.64 7.77
N ASN A 26 23.07 -24.68 7.62
CA ASN A 26 23.05 -25.84 8.50
C ASN A 26 24.03 -26.95 8.09
N THR A 27 24.62 -26.87 6.91
CA THR A 27 25.45 -27.95 6.33
C THR A 27 26.91 -27.55 6.15
N ILE A 28 27.17 -26.30 5.75
CA ILE A 28 28.51 -25.76 5.49
C ILE A 28 28.92 -24.87 6.67
N ASN A 29 29.93 -25.31 7.43
CA ASN A 29 30.31 -24.71 8.73
C ASN A 29 30.75 -23.24 8.67
N ASN A 30 31.28 -22.79 7.53
CA ASN A 30 31.78 -21.43 7.32
C ASN A 30 30.82 -20.58 6.46
N ALA A 31 29.58 -21.02 6.29
CA ALA A 31 28.55 -20.24 5.65
C ALA A 31 28.19 -19.00 6.49
N ALA A 32 28.26 -17.82 5.89
CA ALA A 32 27.93 -16.57 6.55
C ALA A 32 26.88 -15.78 5.73
N MET A 33 25.86 -15.27 6.41
CA MET A 33 24.90 -14.36 5.81
C MET A 33 25.47 -12.95 5.80
N VAL A 34 25.72 -12.40 4.61
CA VAL A 34 26.23 -11.02 4.44
C VAL A 34 25.08 -10.03 4.40
N GLY A 35 23.98 -10.39 3.75
CA GLY A 35 22.81 -9.51 3.63
C GLY A 35 21.66 -10.20 2.93
N TYR A 36 20.44 -9.71 3.14
CA TYR A 36 19.23 -10.30 2.58
C TYR A 36 18.88 -9.62 1.24
N HIS A 37 18.76 -10.39 0.15
CA HIS A 37 18.59 -9.86 -1.22
C HIS A 37 19.64 -8.83 -1.68
N TYR A 38 20.88 -8.94 -1.20
CA TYR A 38 21.99 -8.09 -1.66
C TYR A 38 22.42 -8.48 -3.09
N PRO A 39 22.55 -7.51 -4.00
CA PRO A 39 23.05 -7.75 -5.36
C PRO A 39 24.57 -7.98 -5.37
N ILE A 40 25.09 -8.44 -6.51
CA ILE A 40 26.53 -8.66 -6.73
C ILE A 40 27.38 -7.42 -6.45
N SER A 41 26.86 -6.20 -6.63
CA SER A 41 27.58 -4.96 -6.33
C SER A 41 27.90 -4.77 -4.83
N HIS A 42 27.28 -5.56 -3.95
CA HIS A 42 27.54 -5.58 -2.51
C HIS A 42 28.38 -6.78 -2.09
N LEU A 43 28.99 -7.49 -3.04
CA LEU A 43 29.88 -8.62 -2.76
C LEU A 43 31.10 -8.13 -1.94
N PRO A 44 31.43 -8.77 -0.81
CA PRO A 44 32.65 -8.45 -0.08
C PRO A 44 33.88 -8.66 -0.96
N LYS A 45 34.87 -7.75 -0.87
CA LYS A 45 36.11 -7.83 -1.66
C LYS A 45 36.84 -9.16 -1.52
N SER A 46 36.78 -9.77 -0.32
CA SER A 46 37.36 -11.09 -0.05
C SER A 46 36.75 -12.23 -0.86
N CYS A 47 35.54 -12.03 -1.40
CA CYS A 47 34.76 -13.04 -2.11
C CYS A 47 34.72 -12.80 -3.63
N GLU A 48 35.35 -11.75 -4.16
CA GLU A 48 35.28 -11.38 -5.59
C GLU A 48 35.79 -12.48 -6.54
N GLN A 49 36.71 -13.32 -6.07
CA GLN A 49 37.28 -14.42 -6.85
C GLN A 49 36.48 -15.72 -6.74
N LEU A 50 35.48 -15.76 -5.86
CA LEU A 50 34.68 -16.97 -5.65
C LEU A 50 33.63 -17.10 -6.75
N PRO A 51 33.34 -18.34 -7.21
CA PRO A 51 32.18 -18.64 -8.02
C PRO A 51 30.90 -18.06 -7.43
N ILE A 52 30.05 -17.51 -8.30
CA ILE A 52 28.76 -16.94 -7.94
C ILE A 52 27.68 -17.93 -8.34
N VAL A 53 26.82 -18.29 -7.41
CA VAL A 53 25.71 -19.21 -7.64
C VAL A 53 24.40 -18.44 -7.51
N GLY A 54 23.52 -18.62 -8.49
CA GLY A 54 22.21 -17.97 -8.54
C GLY A 54 21.15 -18.89 -9.15
N PHE A 55 19.89 -18.47 -9.05
CA PHE A 55 18.77 -19.23 -9.60
C PHE A 55 17.84 -18.32 -10.39
N VAL A 56 17.58 -18.72 -11.63
CA VAL A 56 16.55 -18.16 -12.49
C VAL A 56 15.28 -19.00 -12.36
N ARG A 57 14.15 -18.36 -12.55
CA ARG A 57 12.82 -18.96 -12.56
C ARG A 57 12.09 -18.56 -13.84
N ASN A 58 11.17 -19.42 -14.28
CA ASN A 58 10.22 -19.11 -15.33
C ASN A 58 9.52 -17.77 -15.02
N PRO A 59 9.64 -16.74 -15.88
CA PRO A 59 9.11 -15.40 -15.60
C PRO A 59 7.59 -15.39 -15.33
N TRP A 60 6.80 -16.16 -16.07
CA TRP A 60 5.35 -16.26 -15.85
C TRP A 60 5.04 -16.84 -14.46
N ASP A 61 5.77 -17.88 -14.04
CA ASP A 61 5.62 -18.46 -12.71
C ASP A 61 6.15 -17.54 -11.59
N TRP A 62 7.19 -16.75 -11.88
CA TRP A 62 7.77 -15.81 -10.94
C TRP A 62 6.78 -14.68 -10.60
N TYR A 63 6.17 -14.06 -11.61
CA TYR A 63 5.21 -12.96 -11.40
C TYR A 63 3.99 -13.40 -10.61
N VAL A 64 3.41 -14.57 -10.91
CA VAL A 64 2.30 -15.13 -10.09
C VAL A 64 2.77 -15.42 -8.67
N SER A 65 3.95 -16.03 -8.52
CA SER A 65 4.50 -16.30 -7.18
C SER A 65 4.77 -15.04 -6.37
N TRP A 66 5.21 -13.97 -7.02
CA TRP A 66 5.46 -12.68 -6.40
C TRP A 66 4.14 -12.04 -5.99
N TYR A 67 3.15 -12.00 -6.87
CA TYR A 67 1.83 -11.44 -6.58
C TYR A 67 1.15 -12.17 -5.41
N CYS A 68 1.00 -13.49 -5.49
CA CYS A 68 0.34 -14.27 -4.45
C CYS A 68 1.07 -14.20 -3.11
N PHE A 69 2.40 -14.16 -3.13
CA PHE A 69 3.17 -13.99 -1.89
C PHE A 69 2.84 -12.67 -1.20
N ASN A 70 2.84 -11.56 -1.91
CA ASN A 70 2.57 -10.26 -1.29
C ASN A 70 1.09 -10.08 -0.94
N ARG A 71 0.17 -10.58 -1.77
CA ARG A 71 -1.29 -10.54 -1.55
C ARG A 71 -1.71 -11.21 -0.24
N TYR A 72 -1.08 -12.32 0.11
CA TYR A 72 -1.46 -13.14 1.27
C TYR A 72 -0.45 -13.07 2.43
N SER A 73 0.55 -12.19 2.32
CA SER A 73 1.52 -11.96 3.40
C SER A 73 0.96 -10.95 4.40
N ASN A 74 1.19 -11.20 5.69
CA ASN A 74 0.89 -10.24 6.76
C ASN A 74 1.83 -9.03 6.73
N ILE A 75 3.00 -9.16 6.09
CA ILE A 75 3.96 -8.09 5.88
C ILE A 75 3.83 -7.61 4.44
N LYS A 76 3.32 -6.39 4.26
CA LYS A 76 3.12 -5.79 2.94
C LYS A 76 4.40 -5.13 2.47
N ASN A 77 4.83 -5.49 1.28
CA ASN A 77 5.99 -4.93 0.61
C ASN A 77 5.63 -3.62 -0.08
N SER A 78 6.41 -2.56 0.16
CA SER A 78 6.23 -1.24 -0.45
C SER A 78 6.11 -1.29 -1.98
N LEU A 79 6.90 -2.14 -2.66
CA LEU A 79 6.81 -2.32 -4.11
C LEU A 79 5.42 -2.82 -4.51
N TYR A 80 4.93 -3.86 -3.82
CA TYR A 80 3.63 -4.44 -4.10
C TYR A 80 2.51 -3.44 -3.81
N THR A 81 2.54 -2.77 -2.66
CA THR A 81 1.51 -1.79 -2.30
C THR A 81 1.41 -0.67 -3.34
N VAL A 82 2.54 -0.19 -3.84
CA VAL A 82 2.55 0.87 -4.85
C VAL A 82 2.03 0.39 -6.20
N VAL A 83 2.54 -0.71 -6.75
CA VAL A 83 2.13 -1.16 -8.11
C VAL A 83 0.76 -1.86 -8.14
N SER A 84 0.21 -2.22 -6.97
CA SER A 84 -1.16 -2.73 -6.82
C SER A 84 -2.18 -1.65 -6.43
N ASP A 85 -1.77 -0.37 -6.38
CA ASP A 85 -2.63 0.76 -6.01
C ASP A 85 -3.29 0.62 -4.63
N GLY A 86 -2.56 0.06 -3.66
CA GLY A 86 -3.13 -0.28 -2.36
C GLY A 86 -4.10 -1.46 -2.43
N GLU A 87 -3.75 -2.49 -3.23
CA GLU A 87 -4.58 -3.67 -3.49
C GLU A 87 -5.92 -3.38 -4.20
N GLN A 88 -6.04 -2.21 -4.81
CA GLN A 88 -7.21 -1.85 -5.62
C GLN A 88 -7.08 -2.39 -7.05
N ALA A 89 -5.86 -2.54 -7.57
CA ALA A 89 -5.59 -3.17 -8.85
C ALA A 89 -5.75 -4.70 -8.77
N ASP A 90 -6.26 -5.30 -9.85
CA ASP A 90 -6.32 -6.75 -9.98
C ASP A 90 -4.94 -7.34 -10.37
N PHE A 91 -4.88 -8.66 -10.55
CA PHE A 91 -3.65 -9.35 -10.94
C PHE A 91 -3.07 -8.78 -12.24
N LYS A 92 -3.88 -8.70 -13.30
CA LYS A 92 -3.43 -8.26 -14.61
C LYS A 92 -2.84 -6.85 -14.54
N THR A 93 -3.58 -5.91 -13.95
CA THR A 93 -3.15 -4.52 -13.80
C THR A 93 -1.89 -4.41 -12.94
N THR A 94 -1.83 -5.12 -11.81
CA THR A 94 -0.66 -5.11 -10.92
C THR A 94 0.60 -5.60 -11.63
N ILE A 95 0.51 -6.70 -12.39
CA ILE A 95 1.65 -7.25 -13.12
C ILE A 95 2.04 -6.37 -14.31
N THR A 96 1.07 -5.82 -15.05
CA THR A 96 1.34 -4.84 -16.12
C THR A 96 2.08 -3.61 -15.58
N ASN A 97 1.68 -3.09 -14.41
CA ASN A 97 2.35 -1.98 -13.74
C ASN A 97 3.78 -2.35 -13.34
N LEU A 98 3.98 -3.54 -12.78
CA LEU A 98 5.31 -4.00 -12.37
C LEU A 98 6.24 -4.21 -13.56
N ILE A 99 5.82 -4.95 -14.60
CA ILE A 99 6.62 -5.21 -15.80
C ILE A 99 7.07 -3.90 -16.44
N ASN A 100 6.16 -2.93 -16.55
CA ASN A 100 6.44 -1.65 -17.18
C ASN A 100 7.02 -0.61 -16.21
N LEU A 101 7.36 -0.96 -14.97
CA LEU A 101 7.75 0.00 -13.94
C LEU A 101 8.95 0.86 -14.37
N GLY A 102 9.84 0.37 -15.24
CA GLY A 102 10.98 1.12 -15.78
C GLY A 102 10.64 2.05 -16.96
N SER A 103 9.45 1.94 -17.57
CA SER A 103 9.12 2.64 -18.82
C SER A 103 8.93 4.16 -18.67
N ASP A 104 8.94 4.88 -19.79
CA ASP A 104 8.70 6.32 -19.85
C ASP A 104 7.21 6.69 -19.78
N ALA A 105 6.32 5.71 -19.64
CA ALA A 105 4.91 5.96 -19.44
C ALA A 105 4.68 6.81 -18.17
N LYS A 106 3.79 7.80 -18.27
CA LYS A 106 3.47 8.70 -17.16
C LYS A 106 3.05 7.95 -15.89
N SER A 107 2.29 6.87 -16.01
CA SER A 107 1.90 6.02 -14.89
C SER A 107 3.12 5.37 -14.20
N SER A 108 4.07 4.85 -14.98
CA SER A 108 5.32 4.26 -14.47
C SER A 108 6.20 5.29 -13.77
N GLN A 109 6.31 6.51 -14.32
CA GLN A 109 7.02 7.61 -13.68
C GLN A 109 6.41 7.97 -12.31
N LEU A 110 5.08 7.99 -12.19
CA LEU A 110 4.39 8.23 -10.92
C LEU A 110 4.65 7.10 -9.90
N TYR A 111 4.64 5.84 -10.33
CA TYR A 111 5.03 4.72 -9.46
C TYR A 111 6.47 4.83 -8.98
N ARG A 112 7.42 5.13 -9.89
CA ARG A 112 8.82 5.32 -9.52
C ARG A 112 8.98 6.47 -8.53
N LYS A 113 8.34 7.62 -8.77
CA LYS A 113 8.32 8.76 -7.84
C LYS A 113 7.82 8.36 -6.45
N THR A 114 6.75 7.57 -6.39
CA THR A 114 6.18 7.07 -5.13
C THR A 114 7.13 6.11 -4.41
N LEU A 115 7.80 5.22 -5.13
CA LEU A 115 8.75 4.29 -4.55
C LEU A 115 10.00 5.02 -4.02
N ILE A 116 10.50 6.01 -4.77
CA ILE A 116 11.65 6.83 -4.35
C ILE A 116 11.35 7.54 -3.04
N SER A 117 10.13 8.02 -2.82
CA SER A 117 9.78 8.74 -1.58
C SER A 117 9.64 7.85 -0.33
N ILE A 118 9.63 6.51 -0.46
CA ILE A 118 9.40 5.58 0.67
C ILE A 118 10.47 4.50 0.82
N LEU A 119 11.28 4.26 -0.22
CA LEU A 119 12.35 3.26 -0.16
C LEU A 119 13.53 3.81 0.64
N PRO A 120 14.31 2.93 1.30
CA PRO A 120 15.49 3.34 2.03
C PRO A 120 16.60 3.81 1.08
N GLU A 121 17.51 4.65 1.57
CA GLU A 121 18.69 5.10 0.82
C GLU A 121 19.73 3.98 0.66
N SER A 122 19.84 3.09 1.66
CA SER A 122 20.80 1.98 1.68
C SER A 122 20.12 0.61 1.88
N LEU A 123 20.86 -0.46 1.58
CA LEU A 123 20.43 -1.83 1.86
C LEU A 123 20.78 -2.29 3.28
N GLU A 124 21.48 -1.46 4.07
CA GLU A 124 21.90 -1.81 5.42
C GLU A 124 20.66 -2.00 6.32
N GLY A 125 20.60 -3.12 7.03
CA GLY A 125 19.43 -3.48 7.85
C GLY A 125 18.16 -3.83 7.06
N ASN A 126 18.17 -3.79 5.72
CA ASN A 126 17.01 -4.09 4.89
C ASN A 126 16.71 -5.60 4.88
N GLN A 127 15.51 -5.97 5.33
CA GLN A 127 14.98 -7.34 5.30
C GLN A 127 13.84 -7.51 4.27
N GLY A 128 13.58 -6.47 3.47
CA GLY A 128 12.56 -6.42 2.44
C GLY A 128 13.06 -6.95 1.10
N VAL A 129 12.65 -6.33 -0.01
CA VAL A 129 12.97 -6.80 -1.37
C VAL A 129 14.37 -6.46 -1.90
N GLY A 130 15.24 -5.87 -1.07
CA GLY A 130 16.59 -5.51 -1.49
C GLY A 130 16.65 -4.35 -2.49
N LEU A 131 15.73 -3.38 -2.36
CA LEU A 131 15.66 -2.18 -3.18
C LEU A 131 15.96 -0.92 -2.35
N THR A 132 16.59 0.06 -3.00
CA THR A 132 16.80 1.42 -2.49
C THR A 132 16.18 2.45 -3.43
N GLN A 133 16.14 3.71 -3.01
CA GLN A 133 15.74 4.83 -3.87
C GLN A 133 16.57 4.86 -5.17
N GLN A 134 17.89 4.74 -5.06
CA GLN A 134 18.80 4.75 -6.20
C GLN A 134 18.49 3.62 -7.20
N CYS A 135 18.11 2.45 -6.71
CA CYS A 135 17.72 1.33 -7.59
C CYS A 135 16.54 1.71 -8.50
N ILE A 136 15.57 2.45 -7.97
CA ILE A 136 14.40 2.89 -8.75
C ILE A 136 14.74 4.07 -9.66
N ILE A 137 15.63 4.97 -9.23
CA ILE A 137 16.15 6.07 -10.06
C ILE A 137 16.85 5.51 -11.31
N ASP A 138 17.68 4.48 -11.12
CA ASP A 138 18.45 3.85 -12.20
C ASP A 138 17.59 2.94 -13.09
N PHE A 139 16.38 2.58 -12.65
CA PHE A 139 15.47 1.72 -13.41
C PHE A 139 14.65 2.54 -14.42
N SER A 140 15.28 2.91 -15.54
CA SER A 140 14.65 3.63 -16.64
C SER A 140 14.89 2.90 -17.97
N THR A 141 13.91 2.11 -18.40
CA THR A 141 13.97 1.33 -19.64
C THR A 141 12.58 1.01 -20.17
N ASN A 142 12.40 1.12 -21.48
CA ASN A 142 11.18 0.70 -22.17
C ASN A 142 11.23 -0.76 -22.66
N ASN A 143 12.41 -1.38 -22.71
CA ASN A 143 12.60 -2.64 -23.43
C ASN A 143 12.71 -3.86 -22.49
N GLN A 144 12.96 -3.62 -21.20
CA GLN A 144 13.19 -4.68 -20.24
C GLN A 144 12.12 -4.65 -19.14
N GLY A 145 11.59 -5.82 -18.81
CA GLY A 145 10.68 -6.00 -17.70
C GLY A 145 11.39 -6.00 -16.35
N TYR A 146 10.62 -5.77 -15.28
CA TYR A 146 11.15 -5.69 -13.92
C TYR A 146 11.90 -6.95 -13.48
N TYR A 147 11.45 -8.14 -13.90
CA TYR A 147 12.08 -9.39 -13.50
C TYR A 147 13.49 -9.53 -14.10
N SER A 148 13.66 -9.31 -15.41
CA SER A 148 14.97 -9.31 -16.07
C SER A 148 15.88 -8.22 -15.53
N TRP A 149 15.36 -7.01 -15.30
CA TRP A 149 16.11 -5.93 -14.68
C TRP A 149 16.62 -6.34 -13.28
N LEU A 150 15.73 -6.89 -12.44
CA LEU A 150 16.09 -7.33 -11.10
C LEU A 150 17.13 -8.46 -11.16
N PHE A 151 16.97 -9.40 -12.09
CA PHE A 151 17.89 -10.52 -12.26
C PHE A 151 19.29 -10.06 -12.66
N ASN A 152 19.40 -9.14 -13.63
CA ASN A 152 20.67 -8.56 -14.08
C ASN A 152 21.30 -7.72 -12.97
N ARG A 153 20.51 -6.94 -12.22
CA ARG A 153 21.00 -6.22 -11.04
C ARG A 153 21.58 -7.17 -9.99
N MET A 154 20.91 -8.30 -9.75
CA MET A 154 21.33 -9.25 -8.73
C MET A 154 22.63 -9.98 -9.12
N HIS A 155 22.77 -10.40 -10.38
CA HIS A 155 23.85 -11.29 -10.80
C HIS A 155 24.94 -10.63 -11.65
N GLY A 156 24.73 -9.40 -12.12
CA GLY A 156 25.70 -8.65 -12.93
C GLY A 156 25.78 -9.14 -14.37
N ASP A 157 27.00 -9.27 -14.88
CA ASP A 157 27.26 -9.80 -16.22
C ASP A 157 26.89 -11.28 -16.29
N LEU A 158 25.88 -11.59 -17.10
CA LEU A 158 25.34 -12.94 -17.26
C LEU A 158 26.22 -13.85 -18.11
N ASP A 159 27.21 -13.29 -18.83
CA ASP A 159 28.17 -14.04 -19.63
C ASP A 159 29.48 -14.29 -18.86
N ASN A 160 29.55 -13.87 -17.58
CA ASN A 160 30.69 -14.13 -16.71
C ASN A 160 30.85 -15.64 -16.44
N THR A 161 32.02 -16.19 -16.74
CA THR A 161 32.32 -17.62 -16.57
C THR A 161 32.31 -18.09 -15.11
N ASN A 162 32.45 -17.17 -14.15
CA ASN A 162 32.35 -17.47 -12.72
C ASN A 162 30.89 -17.47 -12.22
N LEU A 163 29.92 -17.14 -13.07
CA LEU A 163 28.50 -17.15 -12.73
C LEU A 163 27.86 -18.50 -13.11
N HIS A 164 27.27 -19.16 -12.12
CA HIS A 164 26.58 -20.42 -12.26
C HIS A 164 25.10 -20.24 -11.91
N ILE A 165 24.24 -20.28 -12.94
CA ILE A 165 22.79 -20.13 -12.78
C ILE A 165 22.10 -21.49 -12.93
N GLY A 166 21.36 -21.90 -11.89
CA GLY A 166 20.44 -23.03 -11.96
C GLY A 166 19.00 -22.60 -12.26
N GLN A 167 18.19 -23.52 -12.80
CA GLN A 167 16.75 -23.30 -12.96
C GLN A 167 15.98 -23.72 -11.70
N PHE A 168 15.14 -22.83 -11.19
CA PHE A 168 14.34 -23.02 -9.97
C PHE A 168 13.37 -24.20 -10.09
N GLU A 169 12.85 -24.48 -11.28
CA GLU A 169 11.90 -25.57 -11.53
C GLU A 169 12.50 -26.93 -11.16
N ASN A 170 13.82 -27.06 -11.25
CA ASN A 170 14.60 -28.24 -10.88
C ASN A 170 15.64 -27.90 -9.79
N LEU A 171 15.25 -27.06 -8.81
CA LEU A 171 16.12 -26.44 -7.80
C LEU A 171 17.13 -27.40 -7.18
N GLN A 172 16.68 -28.53 -6.62
CA GLN A 172 17.56 -29.49 -5.94
C GLN A 172 18.59 -30.06 -6.91
N GLN A 173 18.14 -30.60 -8.05
CA GLN A 173 19.03 -31.23 -9.02
C GLN A 173 20.06 -30.23 -9.58
N ASN A 174 19.61 -29.01 -9.91
CA ASN A 174 20.49 -27.95 -10.44
C ASN A 174 21.50 -27.50 -9.38
N PHE A 175 21.05 -27.28 -8.15
CA PHE A 175 21.94 -26.88 -7.06
C PHE A 175 23.02 -27.93 -6.82
N ILE A 176 22.65 -29.19 -6.68
CA ILE A 176 23.61 -30.28 -6.44
C ILE A 176 24.58 -30.45 -7.62
N ALA A 177 24.11 -30.32 -8.87
CA ALA A 177 24.99 -30.36 -10.03
C ALA A 177 26.03 -29.21 -10.01
N ILE A 178 25.63 -28.00 -9.63
CA ILE A 178 26.55 -26.86 -9.47
C ILE A 178 27.56 -27.14 -8.35
N MET A 179 27.11 -27.62 -7.18
CA MET A 179 28.00 -27.93 -6.05
C MET A 179 29.04 -29.00 -6.41
N SER A 180 28.65 -30.05 -7.13
CA SER A 180 29.57 -31.08 -7.65
C SER A 180 30.61 -30.49 -8.60
N ASN A 181 30.19 -29.62 -9.53
CA ASN A 181 31.10 -29.00 -10.50
C ASN A 181 32.09 -28.04 -9.83
N LEU A 182 31.67 -27.38 -8.74
CA LEU A 182 32.52 -26.52 -7.92
C LEU A 182 33.38 -27.29 -6.91
N ALA A 183 33.30 -28.63 -6.90
CA ALA A 183 34.00 -29.50 -5.96
C ALA A 183 33.76 -29.10 -4.49
N VAL A 184 32.51 -28.81 -4.14
CA VAL A 184 32.09 -28.56 -2.76
C VAL A 184 32.06 -29.89 -2.00
N ASN A 185 32.82 -29.98 -0.90
CA ASN A 185 33.00 -31.23 -0.16
C ASN A 185 31.68 -31.75 0.43
N GLU A 186 30.81 -30.83 0.85
CA GLU A 186 29.56 -31.12 1.55
C GLU A 186 28.40 -31.51 0.61
N THR A 187 28.67 -31.77 -0.67
CA THR A 187 27.63 -31.96 -1.70
C THR A 187 26.65 -33.09 -1.37
N GLU A 188 27.12 -34.21 -0.82
CA GLU A 188 26.23 -35.32 -0.42
C GLU A 188 25.33 -34.93 0.77
N GLN A 189 25.88 -34.22 1.75
CA GLN A 189 25.12 -33.72 2.90
C GLN A 189 24.08 -32.69 2.47
N LEU A 190 24.44 -31.77 1.56
CA LEU A 190 23.52 -30.78 0.99
C LEU A 190 22.35 -31.48 0.29
N ASN A 191 22.61 -32.54 -0.47
CA ASN A 191 21.56 -33.29 -1.15
C ASN A 191 20.60 -33.97 -0.15
N ALA A 192 21.14 -34.60 0.90
CA ALA A 192 20.34 -35.21 1.96
C ALA A 192 19.48 -34.17 2.71
N ALA A 193 20.01 -32.96 2.92
CA ALA A 193 19.33 -31.89 3.62
C ALA A 193 18.04 -31.42 2.91
N PHE A 194 17.94 -31.50 1.58
CA PHE A 194 16.71 -31.19 0.85
C PHE A 194 15.52 -32.07 1.26
N THR A 195 15.77 -33.37 1.49
CA THR A 195 14.74 -34.31 1.92
C THR A 195 14.21 -33.95 3.32
N SER A 196 15.10 -33.51 4.21
CA SER A 196 14.74 -33.16 5.60
C SER A 196 14.10 -31.77 5.75
N THR A 197 14.50 -30.78 4.94
CA THR A 197 14.06 -29.38 5.06
C THR A 197 12.67 -29.16 4.45
N GLY A 198 12.32 -29.93 3.42
CA GLY A 198 11.10 -29.70 2.64
C GLY A 198 11.10 -28.34 1.91
N LYS A 199 9.95 -27.96 1.32
CA LYS A 199 9.78 -26.66 0.64
C LYS A 199 9.36 -25.60 1.65
N LEU A 200 10.17 -24.56 1.83
CA LEU A 200 9.85 -23.41 2.70
C LEU A 200 9.18 -22.27 1.89
N ASN A 201 8.19 -21.61 2.50
CA ASN A 201 7.54 -20.39 1.98
C ASN A 201 6.99 -20.49 0.53
N THR A 202 6.36 -21.61 0.23
CA THR A 202 5.52 -21.80 -0.96
C THR A 202 4.29 -20.90 -0.86
N SER A 203 4.04 -20.07 -1.87
CA SER A 203 2.78 -19.31 -1.89
C SER A 203 1.63 -20.26 -2.23
N LYS A 204 0.50 -20.13 -1.52
CA LYS A 204 -0.73 -20.85 -1.85
C LYS A 204 -1.33 -20.28 -3.13
N ARG A 205 -1.26 -21.02 -4.24
CA ARG A 205 -1.75 -20.59 -5.56
C ARG A 205 -1.94 -21.79 -6.49
N GLU A 206 -2.69 -21.58 -7.57
CA GLU A 206 -2.81 -22.53 -8.68
C GLU A 206 -1.61 -22.46 -9.63
N HIS A 207 -1.64 -23.29 -10.67
CA HIS A 207 -0.69 -23.17 -11.76
C HIS A 207 -0.75 -21.78 -12.40
N TYR A 208 0.41 -21.21 -12.76
CA TYR A 208 0.51 -19.82 -13.19
C TYR A 208 -0.35 -19.51 -14.43
N SER A 209 -0.61 -20.50 -15.29
CA SER A 209 -1.41 -20.33 -16.51
C SER A 209 -2.85 -19.87 -16.26
N HIS A 210 -3.41 -20.14 -15.06
CA HIS A 210 -4.79 -19.75 -14.72
C HIS A 210 -4.96 -18.25 -14.43
N TYR A 211 -3.86 -17.50 -14.33
CA TYR A 211 -3.87 -16.06 -14.01
C TYR A 211 -3.75 -15.16 -15.24
N TYR A 212 -3.38 -15.72 -16.38
CA TYR A 212 -2.98 -14.94 -17.55
C TYR A 212 -4.01 -14.95 -18.66
N ASP A 213 -4.22 -13.79 -19.28
CA ASP A 213 -4.79 -13.70 -20.62
C ASP A 213 -3.69 -13.57 -21.68
N ASN A 214 -4.05 -13.71 -22.95
CA ASN A 214 -3.10 -13.70 -24.07
C ASN A 214 -2.27 -12.40 -24.14
N GLU A 215 -2.88 -11.26 -23.79
CA GLU A 215 -2.20 -9.96 -23.80
C GLU A 215 -1.07 -9.94 -22.78
N LEU A 216 -1.34 -10.37 -21.54
CA LEU A 216 -0.31 -10.38 -20.49
C LEU A 216 0.76 -11.45 -20.73
N ILE A 217 0.41 -12.59 -21.34
CA ILE A 217 1.39 -13.60 -21.76
C ILE A 217 2.39 -12.98 -22.74
N GLN A 218 1.90 -12.28 -23.77
CA GLN A 218 2.72 -11.66 -24.80
C GLN A 218 3.57 -10.53 -24.24
N LEU A 219 3.01 -9.68 -23.36
CA LEU A 219 3.76 -8.61 -22.70
C LEU A 219 4.95 -9.15 -21.90
N ILE A 220 4.76 -10.24 -21.13
CA ILE A 220 5.85 -10.90 -20.41
C ILE A 220 6.86 -11.50 -21.40
N ALA A 221 6.39 -12.17 -22.46
CA ALA A 221 7.25 -12.78 -23.46
C ALA A 221 8.21 -11.75 -24.10
N GLU A 222 7.67 -10.56 -24.41
CA GLU A 222 8.43 -9.46 -25.00
C GLU A 222 9.41 -8.84 -24.00
N LYS A 223 8.92 -8.45 -22.81
CA LYS A 223 9.70 -7.68 -21.83
C LYS A 223 10.76 -8.51 -21.11
N GLU A 224 10.55 -9.81 -21.01
CA GLU A 224 11.46 -10.76 -20.34
C GLU A 224 12.23 -11.63 -21.35
N ALA A 225 12.25 -11.25 -22.63
CA ALA A 225 12.80 -12.04 -23.73
C ALA A 225 14.24 -12.51 -23.50
N GLU A 226 15.10 -11.66 -22.89
CA GLU A 226 16.50 -12.00 -22.61
C GLU A 226 16.62 -13.30 -21.80
N LEU A 227 15.92 -13.39 -20.66
CA LEU A 227 15.96 -14.56 -19.79
C LEU A 227 15.19 -15.73 -20.38
N ILE A 228 14.07 -15.46 -21.07
CA ILE A 228 13.28 -16.50 -21.73
C ILE A 228 14.11 -17.23 -22.78
N THR A 229 14.80 -16.50 -23.65
CA THR A 229 15.66 -17.07 -24.68
C THR A 229 16.89 -17.74 -24.07
N ARG A 230 17.59 -17.06 -23.14
CA ARG A 230 18.83 -17.59 -22.54
C ARG A 230 18.61 -18.91 -21.79
N TYR A 231 17.47 -19.07 -21.12
CA TYR A 231 17.17 -20.26 -20.31
C TYR A 231 16.07 -21.15 -20.89
N HIS A 232 15.74 -20.97 -22.17
CA HIS A 232 14.81 -21.81 -22.92
C HIS A 232 13.44 -21.98 -22.25
N TYR A 233 12.88 -20.89 -21.72
CA TYR A 233 11.56 -20.93 -21.11
C TYR A 233 10.45 -20.88 -22.18
N HIS A 234 9.38 -21.61 -21.91
CA HIS A 234 8.16 -21.60 -22.70
C HIS A 234 6.95 -21.51 -21.78
N PHE A 235 5.93 -20.77 -22.18
CA PHE A 235 4.66 -20.76 -21.46
C PHE A 235 3.99 -22.13 -21.60
N GLN A 236 3.58 -22.72 -20.47
CA GLN A 236 2.90 -24.00 -20.45
C GLN A 236 1.50 -23.80 -19.85
N ALA A 237 0.47 -24.27 -20.55
CA ALA A 237 -0.87 -24.34 -20.00
C ALA A 237 -0.98 -25.58 -19.11
N ASP A 238 -1.66 -25.44 -17.97
CA ASP A 238 -2.05 -26.60 -17.16
C ASP A 238 -3.16 -27.37 -17.90
N ASN A 239 -2.92 -28.66 -18.14
CA ASN A 239 -3.89 -29.55 -18.78
C ASN A 239 -4.94 -30.09 -17.81
N GLN A 240 -4.80 -29.82 -16.51
CA GLN A 240 -5.80 -30.18 -15.51
C GLN A 240 -6.76 -29.01 -15.28
N SER A 241 -8.03 -29.22 -15.62
CA SER A 241 -9.10 -28.25 -15.41
C SER A 241 -9.59 -28.31 -13.97
N THR A 242 -9.38 -27.23 -13.22
CA THR A 242 -10.13 -26.66 -12.07
C THR A 242 -9.21 -25.63 -11.38
N ALA A 243 -9.60 -24.42 -10.98
CA ALA A 243 -10.87 -23.72 -10.98
C ALA A 243 -10.67 -22.18 -10.88
N ILE A 244 -11.76 -21.46 -11.09
CA ILE A 244 -12.10 -20.08 -10.70
C ILE A 244 -11.04 -19.30 -9.88
N VAL A 245 -10.41 -18.30 -10.52
CA VAL A 245 -9.76 -17.18 -9.83
C VAL A 245 -10.81 -16.46 -8.99
N LYS A 246 -10.82 -16.69 -7.67
CA LYS A 246 -11.57 -15.84 -6.75
C LYS A 246 -10.93 -14.46 -6.73
N THR A 247 -11.49 -13.54 -7.50
CA THR A 247 -11.22 -12.10 -7.38
C THR A 247 -11.85 -11.61 -6.08
N ASP A 248 -11.15 -11.87 -4.98
CA ASP A 248 -11.59 -11.41 -3.66
C ASP A 248 -11.28 -9.92 -3.51
N HIS A 249 -12.27 -9.08 -3.80
CA HIS A 249 -12.69 -7.89 -3.04
C HIS A 249 -13.83 -7.21 -3.82
N SER A 250 -15.04 -7.23 -3.25
CA SER A 250 -16.21 -6.54 -3.81
C SER A 250 -16.06 -5.02 -3.76
N PHE A 251 -15.31 -4.49 -2.78
CA PHE A 251 -15.14 -3.07 -2.58
C PHE A 251 -14.00 -2.50 -3.42
N LYS A 252 -14.26 -1.39 -4.12
CA LYS A 252 -13.29 -0.62 -4.89
C LYS A 252 -13.33 0.84 -4.48
N LYS A 253 -12.17 1.36 -4.07
CA LYS A 253 -11.94 2.79 -3.85
C LYS A 253 -12.26 3.58 -5.13
N LEU A 254 -12.70 4.82 -4.96
CA LEU A 254 -13.03 5.77 -6.03
C LEU A 254 -14.06 5.21 -7.04
N LEU A 255 -14.92 4.30 -6.57
CA LEU A 255 -15.90 3.59 -7.41
C LEU A 255 -15.28 2.89 -8.63
N ASN A 256 -13.98 2.57 -8.58
CA ASN A 256 -13.20 2.10 -9.72
C ASN A 256 -13.20 3.05 -10.95
N LYS A 257 -13.56 4.33 -10.76
CA LYS A 257 -13.61 5.34 -11.84
C LYS A 257 -12.29 6.07 -12.02
N GLN A 258 -11.52 6.18 -10.95
CA GLN A 258 -10.26 6.89 -10.88
C GLN A 258 -9.29 6.15 -9.96
N LYS A 259 -8.01 6.45 -10.11
CA LYS A 259 -6.94 5.74 -9.41
C LYS A 259 -6.56 6.40 -8.07
N ASN A 260 -6.35 7.72 -8.09
CA ASN A 260 -5.78 8.48 -6.97
C ASN A 260 -6.75 9.51 -6.40
N PHE A 261 -7.42 10.27 -7.28
CA PHE A 261 -8.35 11.35 -6.94
C PHE A 261 -9.63 11.24 -7.77
N LEU A 262 -10.79 11.34 -7.13
CA LEU A 262 -12.09 11.44 -7.79
C LEU A 262 -12.81 12.70 -7.34
N LEU A 263 -13.01 13.65 -8.26
CA LEU A 263 -13.85 14.81 -8.02
C LEU A 263 -15.31 14.35 -8.01
N MET A 264 -15.98 14.51 -6.86
CA MET A 264 -17.40 14.16 -6.70
C MET A 264 -18.28 15.36 -7.06
N LYS A 265 -17.90 16.56 -6.63
CA LYS A 265 -18.64 17.82 -6.84
C LYS A 265 -17.70 19.01 -6.67
N ASN A 266 -17.95 20.14 -7.36
CA ASN A 266 -17.05 21.31 -7.38
C ASN A 266 -17.71 22.66 -7.04
N ASP A 267 -18.97 22.64 -6.64
CA ASP A 267 -19.84 23.80 -6.42
C ASP A 267 -20.58 23.70 -5.07
N ILE A 268 -19.94 23.10 -4.06
CA ILE A 268 -20.53 22.99 -2.73
C ILE A 268 -20.41 24.32 -1.98
N ASN A 269 -21.52 24.83 -1.47
CA ASN A 269 -21.50 26.01 -0.62
C ASN A 269 -21.00 25.64 0.79
N VAL A 270 -19.73 25.95 1.05
CA VAL A 270 -19.08 25.77 2.36
C VAL A 270 -18.87 27.08 3.12
N THR A 271 -19.40 28.20 2.63
CA THR A 271 -19.06 29.55 3.13
C THR A 271 -19.24 29.71 4.63
N GLN A 272 -20.42 29.33 5.15
CA GLN A 272 -20.72 29.45 6.58
C GLN A 272 -19.94 28.43 7.41
N LEU A 273 -19.75 27.20 6.91
CA LEU A 273 -18.94 26.19 7.58
C LEU A 273 -17.47 26.61 7.68
N THR A 274 -16.92 27.22 6.62
CA THR A 274 -15.58 27.82 6.63
C THR A 274 -15.47 28.96 7.63
N HIS A 275 -16.48 29.83 7.72
CA HIS A 275 -16.51 30.90 8.70
C HIS A 275 -16.44 30.36 10.14
N GLU A 276 -17.33 29.43 10.49
CA GLU A 276 -17.39 28.82 11.82
C GLU A 276 -16.12 28.02 12.14
N ALA A 277 -15.56 27.28 11.16
CA ALA A 277 -14.33 26.52 11.34
C ALA A 277 -13.14 27.40 11.76
N LYS A 278 -13.06 28.64 11.24
CA LYS A 278 -12.02 29.63 11.61
C LYS A 278 -12.20 30.20 13.02
N GLN A 279 -13.40 30.10 13.60
CA GLN A 279 -13.71 30.60 14.95
C GLN A 279 -13.57 29.52 16.04
N ILE A 280 -13.31 28.27 15.68
CA ILE A 280 -13.09 27.19 16.65
C ILE A 280 -11.86 27.52 17.49
N ALA A 281 -12.04 27.58 18.80
CA ALA A 281 -11.00 27.94 19.76
C ALA A 281 -9.79 26.97 19.71
N THR A 282 -8.59 27.50 19.91
CA THR A 282 -7.33 26.74 19.79
C THR A 282 -7.28 25.54 20.75
N GLU A 283 -7.85 25.66 21.95
CA GLU A 283 -7.94 24.59 22.94
C GLU A 283 -8.77 23.39 22.46
N ILE A 284 -9.78 23.62 21.61
CA ILE A 284 -10.61 22.55 21.04
C ILE A 284 -9.82 21.77 19.99
N TRP A 285 -9.05 22.47 19.16
CA TRP A 285 -8.10 21.82 18.25
C TRP A 285 -7.02 21.03 19.01
N ALA A 286 -6.48 21.61 20.08
CA ALA A 286 -5.43 21.02 20.90
C ALA A 286 -5.91 19.82 21.75
N ALA A 287 -7.21 19.71 22.03
CA ALA A 287 -7.78 18.58 22.75
C ALA A 287 -7.70 17.26 21.97
N SER A 288 -7.41 17.31 20.67
CA SER A 288 -7.19 16.12 19.87
C SER A 288 -5.82 15.49 20.18
N ASN A 289 -5.80 14.25 20.66
CA ASN A 289 -4.55 13.49 20.89
C ASN A 289 -3.94 12.95 19.57
N ARG A 290 -4.32 13.50 18.40
CA ARG A 290 -3.92 12.98 17.09
C ARG A 290 -2.42 13.14 16.83
N ASN A 291 -1.88 14.30 17.17
CA ASN A 291 -0.44 14.64 17.14
C ASN A 291 0.42 13.81 18.11
N LYS A 292 -0.18 13.21 19.15
CA LYS A 292 0.51 12.37 20.13
C LYS A 292 0.41 10.87 19.83
N ARG A 293 -0.54 10.46 18.99
CA ARG A 293 -0.88 9.04 18.77
C ARG A 293 -0.21 8.45 17.54
N PHE A 294 0.15 9.27 16.55
CA PHE A 294 0.82 8.83 15.33
C PHE A 294 1.91 9.84 14.94
N GLU A 295 3.15 9.37 14.79
CA GLU A 295 4.31 10.20 14.45
C GLU A 295 4.10 11.01 13.16
N VAL A 296 3.45 10.39 12.16
CA VAL A 296 3.10 11.00 10.86
C VAL A 296 2.04 12.11 10.92
N HIS A 297 1.51 12.41 12.10
CA HIS A 297 0.43 13.38 12.31
C HIS A 297 0.79 14.47 13.33
N SER A 298 2.08 14.66 13.62
CA SER A 298 2.60 15.62 14.59
C SER A 298 2.04 17.03 14.42
N ASP A 299 1.85 17.46 13.16
CA ASP A 299 1.46 18.82 12.81
C ASP A 299 -0.05 18.99 12.61
N THR A 300 -0.81 17.92 12.90
CA THR A 300 -2.25 17.87 12.68
C THR A 300 -3.06 17.96 13.97
N GLN A 301 -4.17 18.69 13.89
CA GLN A 301 -5.19 18.77 14.93
C GLN A 301 -6.54 18.39 14.33
N SER A 302 -7.47 17.84 15.11
CA SER A 302 -8.79 17.49 14.59
C SER A 302 -9.94 17.73 15.55
N VAL A 303 -11.05 18.22 15.01
CA VAL A 303 -12.34 18.25 15.71
C VAL A 303 -13.17 17.08 15.20
N HIS A 304 -13.61 16.21 16.10
CA HIS A 304 -14.39 15.04 15.74
C HIS A 304 -15.87 15.34 15.87
N PHE A 305 -16.69 14.87 14.92
CA PHE A 305 -18.15 15.03 14.94
C PHE A 305 -18.82 13.66 15.03
N ILE A 306 -18.49 12.79 14.08
CA ILE A 306 -18.84 11.38 14.08
C ILE A 306 -17.52 10.63 14.22
N PHE A 307 -17.40 9.81 15.26
CA PHE A 307 -16.16 9.09 15.51
C PHE A 307 -16.41 7.64 15.90
N ASP A 308 -15.63 6.78 15.27
CA ASP A 308 -15.54 5.36 15.56
C ASP A 308 -14.26 5.13 16.38
N HIS A 309 -14.42 5.10 17.72
CA HIS A 309 -13.29 5.07 18.66
C HIS A 309 -12.48 3.78 18.61
N ASN A 310 -13.12 2.67 18.24
CA ASN A 310 -12.53 1.33 18.14
C ASN A 310 -12.31 0.89 16.69
N PHE A 311 -12.62 1.73 15.69
CA PHE A 311 -12.58 1.37 14.28
C PHE A 311 -13.47 0.14 13.98
N ALA A 312 -14.58 0.00 14.69
CA ALA A 312 -15.56 -1.08 14.56
C ALA A 312 -16.17 -1.17 13.16
N HIS A 313 -16.05 -0.13 12.33
CA HIS A 313 -16.61 -0.09 10.97
C HIS A 313 -18.14 -0.24 10.94
N PHE A 314 -18.79 -0.04 12.10
CA PHE A 314 -20.24 -0.10 12.28
C PHE A 314 -20.65 0.71 13.51
N ASN A 315 -21.90 1.20 13.50
CA ASN A 315 -22.53 1.94 14.60
C ASN A 315 -21.65 3.07 15.21
N PRO A 316 -21.32 4.11 14.43
CA PRO A 316 -20.41 5.16 14.86
C PRO A 316 -21.03 6.04 15.96
N THR A 317 -20.19 6.68 16.76
CA THR A 317 -20.65 7.57 17.84
C THR A 317 -20.77 9.01 17.35
N TYR A 318 -21.93 9.61 17.58
CA TYR A 318 -22.17 11.05 17.37
C TYR A 318 -21.77 11.85 18.61
N LEU A 319 -20.87 12.81 18.44
CA LEU A 319 -20.33 13.65 19.51
C LEU A 319 -21.13 14.95 19.65
N SER A 320 -21.00 15.64 20.78
CA SER A 320 -21.70 16.92 21.04
C SER A 320 -21.43 17.98 19.97
N SER A 321 -20.21 18.02 19.44
CA SER A 321 -19.79 18.84 18.31
C SER A 321 -20.61 18.58 17.05
N TYR A 322 -21.04 17.34 16.77
CA TYR A 322 -21.91 17.06 15.63
C TYR A 322 -23.20 17.85 15.70
N TYR A 323 -23.88 17.79 16.85
CA TYR A 323 -25.15 18.49 17.04
C TYR A 323 -25.01 20.02 17.03
N HIS A 324 -23.83 20.53 17.39
CA HIS A 324 -23.50 21.95 17.21
C HIS A 324 -23.47 22.33 15.72
N PHE A 325 -22.85 21.51 14.88
CA PHE A 325 -22.66 21.83 13.46
C PHE A 325 -23.71 21.22 12.53
N ILE A 326 -24.70 20.47 13.05
CA ILE A 326 -25.60 19.63 12.25
C ILE A 326 -26.28 20.38 11.10
N HIS A 327 -26.73 21.62 11.32
CA HIS A 327 -27.37 22.44 10.29
C HIS A 327 -26.44 22.81 9.11
N LEU A 328 -25.12 22.80 9.34
CA LEU A 328 -24.09 23.02 8.32
C LEU A 328 -23.54 21.70 7.74
N LEU A 329 -23.58 20.61 8.52
CA LEU A 329 -23.10 19.29 8.09
C LEU A 329 -24.14 18.56 7.23
N GLN A 330 -25.41 18.58 7.63
CA GLN A 330 -26.49 17.82 6.99
C GLN A 330 -26.63 18.08 5.47
N PRO A 331 -26.50 19.32 4.94
CA PRO A 331 -26.48 19.53 3.50
C PRO A 331 -25.37 18.77 2.78
N ILE A 332 -24.18 18.66 3.40
CA ILE A 332 -23.03 17.94 2.83
C ILE A 332 -23.24 16.42 2.97
N GLU A 333 -23.78 15.96 4.11
CA GLU A 333 -24.14 14.56 4.32
C GLU A 333 -25.18 14.08 3.29
N ASN A 334 -26.18 14.91 2.99
CA ASN A 334 -27.20 14.62 1.99
C ASN A 334 -26.59 14.46 0.58
N ILE A 335 -25.66 15.35 0.20
CA ILE A 335 -24.93 15.25 -1.08
C ILE A 335 -24.19 13.92 -1.17
N ILE A 336 -23.48 13.52 -0.10
CA ILE A 336 -22.72 12.26 -0.06
C ILE A 336 -23.68 11.07 -0.13
N SER A 337 -24.73 11.07 0.70
CA SER A 337 -25.73 10.00 0.72
C SER A 337 -26.39 9.82 -0.65
N GLU A 338 -26.81 10.92 -1.29
CA GLU A 338 -27.39 10.87 -2.63
C GLU A 338 -26.40 10.34 -3.68
N TYR A 339 -25.14 10.78 -3.62
CA TYR A 339 -24.08 10.30 -4.53
C TYR A 339 -23.90 8.78 -4.45
N PHE A 340 -23.95 8.21 -3.24
CA PHE A 340 -23.87 6.77 -3.00
C PHE A 340 -25.24 6.08 -2.95
N LYS A 341 -26.32 6.74 -3.39
CA LYS A 341 -27.69 6.22 -3.46
C LYS A 341 -28.20 5.66 -2.13
N SER A 342 -27.77 6.27 -1.03
CA SER A 342 -28.04 5.87 0.35
C SER A 342 -27.60 4.44 0.69
N ASP A 343 -26.68 3.86 -0.08
CA ASP A 343 -26.10 2.55 0.22
C ASP A 343 -24.88 2.69 1.14
N GLY A 344 -25.15 3.02 2.40
CA GLY A 344 -24.14 3.14 3.43
C GLY A 344 -24.47 4.19 4.47
N PHE A 345 -23.46 4.55 5.25
CA PHE A 345 -23.56 5.57 6.28
C PHE A 345 -22.20 6.22 6.52
N ILE A 346 -22.18 7.35 7.22
CA ILE A 346 -20.94 8.02 7.61
C ILE A 346 -20.40 7.34 8.85
N GLY A 347 -19.29 6.60 8.72
CA GLY A 347 -18.58 6.01 9.85
C GLY A 347 -17.70 7.00 10.60
N ARG A 348 -17.25 8.04 9.92
CA ARG A 348 -16.42 9.10 10.50
C ARG A 348 -16.66 10.42 9.82
N LEU A 349 -16.73 11.49 10.62
CA LEU A 349 -16.75 12.87 10.18
C LEU A 349 -15.87 13.69 11.12
N ILE A 350 -14.78 14.24 10.58
CA ILE A 350 -13.84 15.08 11.32
C ILE A 350 -13.50 16.34 10.51
N MET A 351 -13.15 17.43 11.20
CA MET A 351 -12.37 18.51 10.59
C MET A 351 -10.90 18.31 10.97
N ALA A 352 -10.03 18.32 9.97
CA ALA A 352 -8.60 18.13 10.15
C ALA A 352 -7.85 19.40 9.73
N LYS A 353 -7.11 19.95 10.69
CA LYS A 353 -6.22 21.10 10.51
C LYS A 353 -4.79 20.62 10.32
N LEU A 354 -4.13 21.15 9.30
CA LEU A 354 -2.68 21.06 9.11
C LEU A 354 -2.11 22.46 9.27
N SER A 355 -1.14 22.62 10.16
CA SER A 355 -0.57 23.92 10.47
C SER A 355 0.12 24.55 9.26
N ALA A 356 0.27 25.88 9.25
CA ALA A 356 1.16 26.58 8.32
C ALA A 356 2.55 25.94 8.30
N ASN A 357 3.14 25.76 7.11
CA ASN A 357 4.40 25.05 6.89
C ASN A 357 4.44 23.58 7.39
N GLY A 358 3.28 23.01 7.76
CA GLY A 358 3.18 21.65 8.27
C GLY A 358 3.15 20.61 7.15
N GLU A 359 3.57 19.40 7.49
CA GLU A 359 3.60 18.25 6.59
C GLU A 359 2.84 17.05 7.17
N ILE A 360 2.27 16.24 6.29
CA ILE A 360 1.89 14.86 6.56
C ILE A 360 2.77 13.99 5.67
N PRO A 361 3.84 13.38 6.22
CA PRO A 361 4.79 12.61 5.44
C PRO A 361 4.14 11.47 4.65
N PRO A 362 4.75 11.00 3.55
CA PRO A 362 4.25 9.86 2.78
C PRO A 362 4.02 8.63 3.66
N HIS A 363 2.77 8.16 3.72
CA HIS A 363 2.36 6.99 4.48
C HIS A 363 1.24 6.23 3.77
N ILE A 364 0.90 5.06 4.28
CA ILE A 364 -0.22 4.23 3.81
C ILE A 364 -1.15 4.02 4.99
N ASP A 365 -2.46 4.18 4.78
CA ASP A 365 -3.40 3.87 5.84
C ASP A 365 -3.49 2.37 6.08
N THR A 366 -3.68 2.00 7.34
CA THR A 366 -3.84 0.60 7.74
C THR A 366 -5.13 0.41 8.54
N GLY A 367 -5.61 -0.82 8.60
CA GLY A 367 -6.84 -1.17 9.30
C GLY A 367 -8.05 -1.28 8.36
N TYR A 368 -8.90 -2.26 8.66
CA TYR A 368 -10.03 -2.64 7.81
C TYR A 368 -10.93 -1.45 7.48
N SER A 369 -11.29 -0.66 8.50
CA SER A 369 -12.23 0.45 8.37
C SER A 369 -11.74 1.56 7.42
N LEU A 370 -10.43 1.86 7.43
CA LEU A 370 -9.84 2.88 6.54
C LEU A 370 -9.71 2.40 5.09
N LEU A 371 -9.54 1.09 4.89
CA LEU A 371 -9.34 0.49 3.57
C LEU A 371 -10.67 0.14 2.87
N HIS A 372 -11.77 0.02 3.62
CA HIS A 372 -13.09 -0.36 3.09
C HIS A 372 -14.15 0.74 3.19
N CYS A 373 -13.73 2.01 3.27
CA CYS A 373 -14.60 3.18 3.18
C CYS A 373 -14.28 4.03 1.94
N HIS A 374 -15.19 4.88 1.51
CA HIS A 374 -14.87 6.00 0.62
C HIS A 374 -14.41 7.19 1.49
N ARG A 375 -13.13 7.58 1.37
CA ARG A 375 -12.54 8.68 2.15
C ARG A 375 -12.61 9.98 1.37
N ILE A 376 -13.46 10.88 1.84
CA ILE A 376 -13.87 12.10 1.15
C ILE A 376 -13.29 13.31 1.87
N HIS A 377 -12.71 14.23 1.12
CA HIS A 377 -12.20 15.51 1.58
C HIS A 377 -13.05 16.64 1.01
N VAL A 378 -13.49 17.54 1.88
CA VAL A 378 -14.13 18.81 1.53
C VAL A 378 -13.25 19.95 2.06
N PRO A 379 -12.49 20.65 1.20
CA PRO A 379 -11.65 21.76 1.62
C PRO A 379 -12.48 22.95 2.11
N LEU A 380 -12.16 23.44 3.31
CA LEU A 380 -12.81 24.62 3.92
C LEU A 380 -11.88 25.83 3.93
N VAL A 381 -10.61 25.60 4.28
CA VAL A 381 -9.52 26.58 4.25
C VAL A 381 -8.32 25.90 3.59
N THR A 382 -7.86 26.44 2.46
CA THR A 382 -6.73 25.94 1.68
C THR A 382 -6.24 27.04 0.74
N ASN A 383 -5.08 26.87 0.13
CA ASN A 383 -4.53 27.76 -0.90
C ASN A 383 -3.69 26.95 -1.90
N GLU A 384 -3.17 27.59 -2.94
CA GLU A 384 -2.44 26.92 -4.03
C GLU A 384 -1.17 26.19 -3.59
N ASN A 385 -0.60 26.54 -2.43
CA ASN A 385 0.62 25.92 -1.89
C ASN A 385 0.33 24.72 -0.97
N VAL A 386 -0.93 24.30 -0.85
CA VAL A 386 -1.32 23.04 -0.21
C VAL A 386 -1.44 21.95 -1.26
N ILE A 387 -0.52 20.99 -1.25
CA ILE A 387 -0.47 19.90 -2.23
C ILE A 387 -0.69 18.55 -1.56
N PHE A 388 -1.71 17.83 -2.03
CA PHE A 388 -1.91 16.42 -1.72
C PHE A 388 -1.15 15.59 -2.74
N THR A 389 -0.34 14.63 -2.29
CA THR A 389 0.34 13.68 -3.16
C THR A 389 -0.23 12.29 -2.89
N ILE A 390 -0.76 11.62 -3.92
CA ILE A 390 -1.35 10.27 -3.81
C ILE A 390 -0.88 9.44 -4.99
N GLY A 391 -0.22 8.31 -4.73
CA GLY A 391 0.35 7.47 -5.79
C GLY A 391 1.25 8.26 -6.75
N GLY A 392 1.98 9.26 -6.23
CA GLY A 392 2.91 10.13 -6.96
C GLY A 392 2.26 11.34 -7.64
N GLU A 393 0.93 11.34 -7.78
CA GLU A 393 0.16 12.45 -8.37
C GLU A 393 -0.04 13.55 -7.34
N GLY A 394 0.42 14.76 -7.65
CA GLY A 394 0.21 15.96 -6.83
C GLY A 394 -1.04 16.72 -7.26
N ARG A 395 -1.85 17.18 -6.31
CA ARG A 395 -3.07 17.96 -6.57
C ARG A 395 -3.35 18.97 -5.45
N ASN A 396 -3.74 20.18 -5.84
CA ASN A 396 -4.39 21.13 -4.95
C ASN A 396 -5.89 20.89 -4.94
N LEU A 397 -6.49 20.68 -3.76
CA LEU A 397 -7.94 20.54 -3.61
C LEU A 397 -8.52 21.88 -3.18
N LYS A 398 -9.45 22.45 -3.95
CA LYS A 398 -9.93 23.83 -3.77
C LYS A 398 -11.15 23.90 -2.87
N VAL A 399 -11.34 25.07 -2.24
CA VAL A 399 -12.56 25.36 -1.44
C VAL A 399 -13.79 25.19 -2.32
N GLY A 400 -14.82 24.53 -1.77
CA GLY A 400 -16.07 24.23 -2.47
C GLY A 400 -16.04 22.95 -3.32
N GLU A 401 -14.89 22.29 -3.43
CA GLU A 401 -14.79 20.96 -4.04
C GLU A 401 -15.01 19.84 -3.01
N MET A 402 -15.39 18.66 -3.50
CA MET A 402 -15.46 17.41 -2.74
C MET A 402 -14.75 16.32 -3.52
N TRP A 403 -13.76 15.73 -2.89
CA TRP A 403 -12.85 14.77 -3.50
C TRP A 403 -12.84 13.48 -2.70
N GLU A 404 -13.02 12.34 -3.36
CA GLU A 404 -12.59 11.06 -2.80
C GLU A 404 -11.11 10.84 -3.13
N ILE A 405 -10.35 10.30 -2.17
CA ILE A 405 -8.94 9.97 -2.32
C ILE A 405 -8.64 8.49 -2.14
N ASN A 406 -7.61 7.99 -2.82
CA ASN A 406 -7.13 6.62 -2.60
C ASN A 406 -6.12 6.60 -1.44
N ASN A 407 -6.64 6.49 -0.23
CA ASN A 407 -5.81 6.36 0.98
C ASN A 407 -5.25 4.95 1.20
N ALA A 408 -5.59 3.97 0.35
CA ALA A 408 -5.03 2.61 0.42
C ALA A 408 -3.62 2.50 -0.18
N THR A 409 -3.21 3.48 -0.98
CA THR A 409 -1.84 3.62 -1.48
C THR A 409 -1.09 4.71 -0.72
N VAL A 410 0.18 4.92 -1.08
CA VAL A 410 1.05 5.93 -0.48
C VAL A 410 0.48 7.32 -0.74
N HIS A 411 0.31 8.08 0.33
CA HIS A 411 -0.21 9.44 0.27
C HIS A 411 0.43 10.35 1.33
N GLY A 412 0.44 11.64 1.05
CA GLY A 412 0.99 12.69 1.91
C GLY A 412 0.41 14.06 1.57
N VAL A 413 0.67 15.04 2.42
CA VAL A 413 0.21 16.42 2.22
C VAL A 413 1.28 17.41 2.67
N GLU A 414 1.61 18.38 1.83
CA GLU A 414 2.49 19.49 2.17
C GLU A 414 1.67 20.78 2.23
N ASN A 415 1.84 21.57 3.28
CA ASN A 415 1.30 22.93 3.36
C ASN A 415 2.44 23.95 3.32
N ASN A 416 2.92 24.29 2.13
CA ASN A 416 4.04 25.22 1.94
C ASN A 416 3.58 26.70 2.00
N SER A 417 2.66 27.01 2.91
CA SER A 417 2.07 28.34 3.07
C SER A 417 2.14 28.84 4.51
N ASN A 418 1.93 30.14 4.69
CA ASN A 418 1.85 30.80 6.00
C ASN A 418 0.45 30.73 6.64
N GLU A 419 -0.46 29.94 6.07
CA GLU A 419 -1.83 29.79 6.55
C GLU A 419 -2.14 28.33 6.93
N ASP A 420 -2.91 28.14 7.99
CA ASP A 420 -3.42 26.82 8.37
C ASP A 420 -4.40 26.30 7.31
N ARG A 421 -4.30 25.01 6.98
CA ARG A 421 -5.24 24.29 6.12
C ARG A 421 -6.28 23.57 6.96
N ILE A 422 -7.56 23.70 6.62
CA ILE A 422 -8.66 22.96 7.26
C ILE A 422 -9.48 22.25 6.18
N HIS A 423 -9.50 20.92 6.22
CA HIS A 423 -10.42 20.10 5.42
C HIS A 423 -11.37 19.34 6.34
N MET A 424 -12.63 19.22 5.94
CA MET A 424 -13.51 18.20 6.49
C MET A 424 -13.21 16.86 5.81
N ILE A 425 -13.06 15.80 6.60
CA ILE A 425 -12.80 14.43 6.17
C ILE A 425 -13.99 13.57 6.59
N ILE A 426 -14.59 12.89 5.62
CA ILE A 426 -15.73 12.01 5.80
C ILE A 426 -15.37 10.62 5.30
N ASP A 427 -15.54 9.61 6.13
CA ASP A 427 -15.44 8.21 5.73
C ASP A 427 -16.85 7.66 5.54
N TRP A 428 -17.27 7.46 4.30
CA TRP A 428 -18.53 6.79 3.95
C TRP A 428 -18.29 5.28 3.91
N ILE A 429 -19.07 4.52 4.68
CA ILE A 429 -19.00 3.06 4.78
C ILE A 429 -20.15 2.46 3.97
N PRO A 430 -19.89 1.79 2.84
CA PRO A 430 -20.92 1.06 2.12
C PRO A 430 -21.46 -0.11 2.94
N ASN A 431 -22.76 -0.40 2.85
CA ASN A 431 -23.36 -1.50 3.62
C ASN A 431 -22.73 -2.86 3.31
N SER A 432 -22.25 -3.06 2.09
CA SER A 432 -21.59 -4.27 1.60
C SER A 432 -20.22 -4.54 2.24
N THR A 433 -19.63 -3.53 2.89
CA THR A 433 -18.31 -3.63 3.56
C THR A 433 -18.42 -3.94 5.05
N VAL A 434 -19.61 -3.82 5.63
CA VAL A 434 -19.83 -4.13 7.05
C VAL A 434 -19.82 -5.64 7.27
N ARG A 435 -18.87 -6.14 8.06
CA ARG A 435 -18.76 -7.58 8.36
C ARG A 435 -19.80 -8.01 9.40
N ALA A 436 -20.09 -9.31 9.45
CA ALA A 436 -21.02 -9.87 10.43
C ALA A 436 -20.52 -9.68 11.88
N GLU A 437 -19.22 -9.84 12.10
CA GLU A 437 -18.55 -9.56 13.38
C GLU A 437 -18.71 -8.10 13.83
N ASP A 438 -18.52 -7.14 12.91
CA ASP A 438 -18.65 -5.70 13.19
C ASP A 438 -20.08 -5.36 13.67
N ARG A 439 -21.11 -6.00 13.07
CA ARG A 439 -22.52 -5.85 13.50
C ARG A 439 -22.77 -6.45 14.88
N ALA A 440 -22.17 -7.60 15.16
CA ALA A 440 -22.34 -8.30 16.44
C ALA A 440 -21.70 -7.51 17.59
N GLU A 441 -20.53 -6.92 17.35
CA GLU A 441 -19.83 -6.08 18.34
C GLU A 441 -20.46 -4.70 18.50
N GLY A 442 -20.92 -4.09 17.40
CA GLY A 442 -21.44 -2.72 17.38
C GLY A 442 -22.88 -2.56 17.89
N GLY A 443 -23.64 -3.64 18.10
CA GLY A 443 -25.03 -3.57 18.57
C GLY A 443 -26.02 -3.07 17.52
N GLN A 444 -27.14 -2.46 17.92
CA GLN A 444 -28.11 -1.89 16.96
C GLN A 444 -27.58 -0.59 16.39
N PHE A 445 -27.61 -0.45 15.06
CA PHE A 445 -27.29 0.79 14.37
C PHE A 445 -28.20 1.92 14.86
N GLN A 446 -27.61 3.03 15.29
CA GLN A 446 -28.34 4.22 15.72
C GLN A 446 -28.12 5.36 14.72
N SER A 447 -29.22 5.89 14.19
CA SER A 447 -29.18 7.10 13.37
C SER A 447 -28.91 8.35 14.20
N ALA A 448 -28.46 9.43 13.56
CA ALA A 448 -28.29 10.74 14.20
C ALA A 448 -29.55 11.21 14.95
N VAL A 449 -30.73 10.95 14.37
CA VAL A 449 -32.04 11.34 14.93
C VAL A 449 -32.36 10.55 16.20
N GLU A 450 -32.15 9.24 16.19
CA GLU A 450 -32.36 8.38 17.37
C GLU A 450 -31.36 8.72 18.48
N ALA A 451 -30.10 8.98 18.13
CA ALA A 451 -29.08 9.44 19.07
C ALA A 451 -29.47 10.79 19.70
N MET A 452 -30.02 11.75 18.93
CA MET A 452 -30.53 13.01 19.48
C MET A 452 -31.73 12.84 20.41
N GLN A 453 -32.67 11.97 20.06
CA GLN A 453 -33.86 11.74 20.90
C GLN A 453 -33.48 11.09 22.25
N GLN A 454 -32.42 10.29 22.27
CA GLN A 454 -31.88 9.66 23.48
C GLN A 454 -30.93 10.60 24.25
N GLN A 455 -30.24 11.50 23.56
CA GLN A 455 -29.30 12.46 24.14
C GLN A 455 -29.96 13.82 24.44
N LYS A 456 -30.18 14.13 25.73
CA LYS A 456 -30.45 15.51 26.22
C LYS A 456 -29.22 16.45 26.10
N ILE A 457 -28.39 16.32 25.07
CA ILE A 457 -27.02 16.87 25.05
C ILE A 457 -26.94 18.34 24.61
N GLY A 458 -27.89 18.81 23.79
CA GLY A 458 -27.93 20.22 23.37
C GLY A 458 -28.11 21.24 24.51
N ASP A 459 -28.58 20.79 25.67
CA ASP A 459 -28.88 21.65 26.83
C ASP A 459 -27.72 21.81 27.83
N LEU A 460 -26.61 21.06 27.73
CA LEU A 460 -25.63 20.94 28.83
C LEU A 460 -24.18 21.33 28.51
N GLN A 461 -23.80 21.55 27.25
CA GLN A 461 -22.39 21.83 26.86
C GLN A 461 -22.19 23.27 26.33
N PRO A 462 -21.07 23.95 26.68
CA PRO A 462 -20.77 25.31 26.23
C PRO A 462 -20.41 25.36 24.74
N CYS A 463 -20.68 26.51 24.09
CA CYS A 463 -20.39 26.76 22.70
C CYS A 463 -18.88 26.66 22.39
N PRO A 464 -18.47 25.93 21.34
CA PRO A 464 -17.08 25.83 20.88
C PRO A 464 -16.52 27.17 20.33
N CYS A 465 -17.38 28.17 20.13
CA CYS A 465 -17.02 29.53 19.73
C CYS A 465 -16.30 30.35 20.83
N GLY A 466 -16.02 29.76 22.00
CA GLY A 466 -15.36 30.44 23.12
C GLY A 466 -16.26 31.39 23.92
N SER A 467 -17.56 31.51 23.57
CA SER A 467 -18.51 32.43 24.21
C SER A 467 -18.90 32.07 25.65
N ARG A 468 -18.56 30.85 26.11
CA ARG A 468 -18.98 30.24 27.40
C ARG A 468 -20.50 30.08 27.60
N LYS A 469 -21.33 30.44 26.61
CA LYS A 469 -22.80 30.25 26.62
C LYS A 469 -23.17 28.84 26.16
N ARG A 470 -24.39 28.38 26.45
CA ARG A 470 -24.92 27.13 25.87
C ARG A 470 -25.20 27.31 24.39
N TYR A 471 -25.14 26.22 23.62
CA TYR A 471 -25.33 26.28 22.17
C TYR A 471 -26.64 26.98 21.74
N ASN A 472 -27.75 26.58 22.36
CA ASN A 472 -29.09 27.13 22.07
C ASN A 472 -29.19 28.64 22.39
N GLU A 473 -28.34 29.16 23.28
CA GLU A 473 -28.28 30.58 23.64
C GLU A 473 -27.43 31.40 22.66
N CYS A 474 -26.51 30.75 21.93
CA CYS A 474 -25.69 31.41 20.90
C CYS A 474 -26.37 31.39 19.52
N HIS A 475 -27.06 30.31 19.16
CA HIS A 475 -27.54 30.09 17.79
C HIS A 475 -29.06 29.82 17.69
N GLY A 476 -29.80 29.85 18.80
CA GLY A 476 -31.21 29.45 18.85
C GLY A 476 -31.39 27.92 18.85
N ARG A 477 -32.61 27.43 19.14
CA ARG A 477 -32.89 25.99 19.04
C ARG A 477 -32.85 25.57 17.58
N ALA A 478 -31.94 24.66 17.22
CA ALA A 478 -31.90 24.07 15.89
C ALA A 478 -33.21 23.34 15.60
N GLN A 479 -33.98 23.80 14.62
CA GLN A 479 -35.09 23.05 14.02
C GLN A 479 -34.52 22.20 12.89
N LEU A 480 -34.38 20.90 13.12
CA LEU A 480 -34.17 19.94 12.03
C LEU A 480 -35.50 19.77 11.28
N ARG A 481 -35.45 19.76 9.94
CA ARG A 481 -36.56 19.31 9.09
C ARG A 481 -36.32 17.89 8.63
#